data_AF-A0A285PSU3-F1
#
_entry.id   AF-A0A285PSU3-F1
#
_cell.length_a   1.000
_cell.length_b   1.000
_cell.length_c   1.000
_cell.angle_alpha   90.00
_cell.angle_beta   90.00
_cell.angle_gamma   90.00
#
_symmetry.space_group_name_H-M   'P 1'
#
loop_
_entity.id
_entity.type
_entity.pdbx_description
1 polymer ?
#
loop_
_entity_poly.entity_id
_entity_poly.type
_entity_poly.pdbx_seq_one_letter_code
_entity_poly.pdbx_strand_id
1 'polypeptide(L)'
;MDETITAVKQHQGILNQSRCPEEVKQYVQAIPDGLVCEWLYICALDGMGLEQLKKLNEAPVKESLKKAAFIQKERQKFLARKYWKDPETLRQVEELRQRVSELHEESRELRHAVDTSLQEAMKYQEEAARKQETSLYHLIGGKNEQIKERDKKIEELEGQLRELKKEQEQIYKKTAPEEKDREETGHRDAQPKKGRLPCLFRRDPARIFIRRYLENEAYTQEQKEYLIRCLEEGDTAKEMEQYAIPALSADMMERLRKMIKKQR
;
A
#
# COMPACT_ATOMS: atom_id res chain seq x y z
N MET A 1 23.56 -30.46 67.59
CA MET A 1 24.09 -30.58 66.21
C MET A 1 24.93 -29.35 65.97
N ASP A 2 26.17 -29.54 65.52
CA ASP A 2 27.15 -28.45 65.38
C ASP A 2 26.71 -27.49 64.26
N GLU A 3 26.52 -26.21 64.58
CA GLU A 3 25.96 -25.19 63.66
C GLU A 3 26.84 -25.02 62.41
N THR A 4 28.15 -25.19 62.56
CA THR A 4 29.16 -25.10 61.49
C THR A 4 28.98 -26.20 60.44
N ILE A 5 28.62 -27.42 60.86
CA ILE A 5 28.34 -28.54 59.94
C ILE A 5 27.08 -28.28 59.11
N THR A 6 26.14 -27.49 59.65
CA THR A 6 24.89 -27.16 58.98
C THR A 6 25.09 -26.08 57.91
N ALA A 7 25.86 -25.03 58.21
CA ALA A 7 26.18 -23.96 57.26
C ALA A 7 26.98 -24.45 56.04
N VAL A 8 27.99 -25.30 56.26
CA VAL A 8 28.81 -25.87 55.18
C VAL A 8 27.95 -26.69 54.20
N LYS A 9 27.04 -27.53 54.73
CA LYS A 9 26.13 -28.33 53.90
C LYS A 9 25.16 -27.46 53.09
N GLN A 10 24.71 -26.34 53.64
CA GLN A 10 23.85 -25.39 52.93
C GLN A 10 24.59 -24.71 51.78
N HIS A 11 25.81 -24.20 52.02
CA HIS A 11 26.64 -23.61 50.97
C HIS A 11 26.95 -24.61 49.84
N GLN A 12 27.24 -25.86 50.18
CA GLN A 12 27.43 -26.94 49.20
C GLN A 12 26.15 -27.18 48.38
N GLY A 13 24.98 -27.24 49.04
CA GLY A 13 23.69 -27.40 48.36
C GLY A 13 23.42 -26.29 47.35
N ILE A 14 23.67 -25.03 47.71
CA ILE A 14 23.46 -23.88 46.82
C ILE A 14 24.47 -23.86 45.67
N LEU A 15 25.77 -24.15 45.91
CA LEU A 15 26.75 -24.29 44.83
C LEU A 15 26.38 -25.40 43.85
N ASN A 16 25.84 -26.51 44.34
CA ASN A 16 25.47 -27.63 43.48
C ASN A 16 24.28 -27.29 42.58
N GLN A 17 23.35 -26.45 43.06
CA GLN A 17 22.22 -25.93 42.28
C GLN A 17 22.60 -24.75 41.36
N SER A 18 23.74 -24.09 41.61
CA SER A 18 24.20 -22.99 40.79
C SER A 18 24.84 -23.46 39.48
N ARG A 19 24.93 -22.53 38.51
CA ARG A 19 25.64 -22.76 37.23
C ARG A 19 27.17 -22.61 37.35
N CYS A 20 27.73 -22.66 38.56
CA CYS A 20 29.17 -22.55 38.74
C CYS A 20 29.89 -23.78 38.12
N PRO A 21 31.06 -23.61 37.50
CA PRO A 21 31.87 -24.73 37.03
C PRO A 21 32.27 -25.68 38.16
N GLU A 22 32.35 -26.98 37.88
CA GLU A 22 32.66 -27.99 38.90
C GLU A 22 34.02 -27.77 39.57
N GLU A 23 35.02 -27.34 38.79
CA GLU A 23 36.36 -26.99 39.29
C GLU A 23 36.33 -25.84 40.31
N VAL A 24 35.42 -24.87 40.12
CA VAL A 24 35.22 -23.76 41.06
C VAL A 24 34.58 -24.27 42.35
N LYS A 25 33.61 -25.18 42.26
CA LYS A 25 32.95 -25.78 43.44
C LYS A 25 33.96 -26.56 44.27
N GLN A 26 34.73 -27.43 43.64
CA GLN A 26 35.77 -28.23 44.29
C GLN A 26 36.82 -27.35 44.96
N TYR A 27 37.28 -26.30 44.26
CA TYR A 27 38.27 -25.38 44.80
C TYR A 27 37.77 -24.65 46.06
N VAL A 28 36.57 -24.07 46.02
CA VAL A 28 36.00 -23.33 47.16
C VAL A 28 35.78 -24.27 48.35
N GLN A 29 35.28 -25.49 48.12
CA GLN A 29 35.05 -26.47 49.19
C GLN A 29 36.34 -26.98 49.85
N ALA A 30 37.48 -26.90 49.16
CA ALA A 30 38.79 -27.31 49.69
C ALA A 30 39.45 -26.25 50.58
N ILE A 31 38.87 -25.05 50.74
CA ILE A 31 39.44 -23.98 51.55
C ILE A 31 39.24 -24.27 53.05
N PRO A 32 40.33 -24.39 53.84
CA PRO A 32 40.23 -24.75 55.25
C PRO A 32 39.75 -23.60 56.15
N ASP A 33 39.99 -22.36 55.74
CA ASP A 33 39.56 -21.16 56.47
C ASP A 33 38.07 -20.88 56.16
N GLY A 34 37.20 -21.12 57.13
CA GLY A 34 35.75 -21.00 56.97
C GLY A 34 35.30 -19.60 56.54
N LEU A 35 35.87 -18.54 57.13
CA LEU A 35 35.50 -17.16 56.79
C LEU A 35 35.93 -16.79 55.37
N VAL A 36 37.14 -17.18 54.98
CA VAL A 36 37.64 -16.97 53.62
C VAL A 36 36.86 -17.80 52.61
N CYS A 37 36.50 -19.04 52.96
CA CYS A 37 35.68 -19.94 52.16
C CYS A 37 34.32 -19.33 51.83
N GLU A 38 33.62 -18.77 52.83
CA GLU A 38 32.32 -18.11 52.63
C GLU A 38 32.40 -16.94 51.64
N TRP A 39 33.43 -16.09 51.77
CA TRP A 39 33.60 -14.97 50.85
C TRP A 39 33.95 -15.40 49.43
N LEU A 40 34.77 -16.44 49.27
CA LEU A 40 35.07 -17.02 47.95
C LEU A 40 33.85 -17.72 47.34
N TYR A 41 33.01 -18.35 48.16
CA TYR A 41 31.73 -18.91 47.75
C TYR A 41 30.80 -17.83 47.16
N ILE A 42 30.64 -16.70 47.85
CA ILE A 42 29.84 -15.57 47.34
C ILE A 42 30.45 -15.05 46.02
N CYS A 43 31.76 -14.91 45.93
CA CYS A 43 32.44 -14.48 44.70
C CYS A 43 32.21 -15.45 43.53
N ALA A 44 32.18 -16.76 43.79
CA ALA A 44 31.86 -17.78 42.79
C ALA A 44 30.42 -17.63 42.28
N LEU A 45 29.46 -17.34 43.17
CA LEU A 45 28.07 -17.08 42.79
C LEU A 45 27.90 -15.79 41.96
N ASP A 46 28.72 -14.77 42.22
CA ASP A 46 28.78 -13.57 41.37
C ASP A 46 29.35 -13.86 39.97
N GLY A 47 29.87 -15.07 39.74
CA GLY A 47 30.41 -15.53 38.46
C GLY A 47 31.89 -15.22 38.26
N MET A 48 32.67 -15.06 39.34
CA MET A 48 34.13 -15.05 39.22
C MET A 48 34.66 -16.45 38.84
N GLY A 49 35.63 -16.50 37.93
CA GLY A 49 36.25 -17.74 37.48
C GLY A 49 37.30 -18.29 38.46
N LEU A 50 37.70 -19.54 38.27
CA LEU A 50 38.67 -20.25 39.12
C LEU A 50 39.96 -19.46 39.34
N GLU A 51 40.57 -18.97 38.28
CA GLU A 51 41.84 -18.22 38.35
C GLU A 51 41.72 -16.89 39.09
N GLN A 52 40.54 -16.25 39.07
CA GLN A 52 40.29 -15.05 39.86
C GLN A 52 40.21 -15.40 41.35
N LEU A 53 39.50 -16.47 41.71
CA LEU A 53 39.38 -16.94 43.08
C LEU A 53 40.72 -17.42 43.66
N LYS A 54 41.55 -18.09 42.86
CA LYS A 54 42.92 -18.46 43.25
C LYS A 54 43.77 -17.24 43.59
N LYS A 55 43.79 -16.23 42.71
CA LYS A 55 44.51 -14.97 42.95
C LYS A 55 44.06 -14.26 44.23
N LEU A 56 42.76 -14.28 44.53
CA LEU A 56 42.24 -13.70 45.76
C LEU A 56 42.68 -14.48 47.01
N ASN A 57 42.74 -15.81 46.92
CA ASN A 57 43.17 -16.66 48.02
C ASN A 57 44.70 -16.66 48.22
N GLU A 58 45.49 -16.53 47.17
CA GLU A 58 46.96 -16.53 47.24
C GLU A 58 47.55 -15.15 47.61
N ALA A 59 46.70 -14.14 47.82
CA ALA A 59 47.12 -12.82 48.25
C ALA A 59 47.96 -12.90 49.55
N PRO A 60 49.01 -12.06 49.71
CA PRO A 60 49.94 -12.11 50.84
C PRO A 60 49.34 -11.51 52.13
N VAL A 61 48.13 -11.93 52.49
CA VAL A 61 47.38 -11.53 53.69
C VAL A 61 47.21 -12.76 54.55
N LYS A 62 47.98 -12.84 55.64
CA LYS A 62 48.03 -14.04 56.51
C LYS A 62 46.84 -14.14 57.47
N GLU A 63 46.32 -13.00 57.94
CA GLU A 63 45.20 -12.97 58.88
C GLU A 63 43.85 -13.15 58.17
N SER A 64 43.06 -14.13 58.62
CA SER A 64 41.75 -14.49 58.04
C SER A 64 40.80 -13.30 57.89
N LEU A 65 40.62 -12.50 58.95
CA LEU A 65 39.74 -11.31 58.94
C LEU A 65 40.17 -10.26 57.90
N LYS A 66 41.48 -9.96 57.83
CA LYS A 66 42.03 -9.01 56.85
C LYS A 66 41.90 -9.55 55.43
N LYS A 67 42.05 -10.86 55.25
CA LYS A 67 41.91 -11.52 53.96
C LYS A 67 40.46 -11.51 53.47
N ALA A 68 39.50 -11.77 54.36
CA ALA A 68 38.07 -11.62 54.08
C ALA A 68 37.73 -10.18 53.65
N ALA A 69 38.22 -9.16 54.37
CA ALA A 69 38.03 -7.76 54.00
C ALA A 69 38.66 -7.41 52.64
N PHE A 70 39.83 -7.98 52.34
CA PHE A 70 40.46 -7.85 51.02
C PHE A 70 39.59 -8.46 49.90
N ILE A 71 39.08 -9.68 50.10
CA ILE A 71 38.21 -10.37 49.13
C ILE A 71 36.92 -9.56 48.90
N GLN A 72 36.30 -9.03 49.96
CA GLN A 72 35.14 -8.15 49.85
C GLN A 72 35.41 -6.92 48.97
N LYS A 73 36.57 -6.28 49.15
CA LYS A 73 36.96 -5.11 48.36
C LYS A 73 37.17 -5.45 46.89
N GLU A 74 37.83 -6.56 46.58
CA GLU A 74 38.01 -7.01 45.19
C GLU A 74 36.70 -7.46 44.56
N ARG A 75 35.80 -8.08 45.34
CA ARG A 75 34.43 -8.38 44.92
C ARG A 75 33.67 -7.14 44.49
N GLN A 76 33.70 -6.08 45.29
CA GLN A 76 33.05 -4.82 44.93
C GLN A 76 33.58 -4.25 43.61
N LYS A 77 34.89 -4.32 43.37
CA LYS A 77 35.49 -3.89 42.10
C LYS A 77 35.04 -4.75 40.93
N PHE A 78 34.97 -6.07 41.11
CA PHE A 78 34.49 -6.99 40.08
C PHE A 78 33.04 -6.71 39.71
N LEU A 79 32.17 -6.55 40.70
CA LEU A 79 30.75 -6.25 40.51
C LEU A 79 30.56 -4.89 39.83
N ALA A 80 31.33 -3.88 40.22
CA ALA A 80 31.33 -2.58 39.55
C ALA A 80 31.71 -2.73 38.08
N ARG A 81 32.76 -3.48 37.73
CA ARG A 81 33.12 -3.72 36.32
C ARG A 81 32.06 -4.52 35.55
N LYS A 82 31.39 -5.48 36.21
CA LYS A 82 30.41 -6.37 35.58
C LYS A 82 29.07 -5.67 35.31
N TYR A 83 28.63 -4.82 36.23
CA TYR A 83 27.27 -4.23 36.20
C TYR A 83 27.25 -2.73 35.93
N TRP A 84 28.33 -2.00 36.24
CA TRP A 84 28.46 -0.61 35.87
C TRP A 84 28.87 -0.54 34.39
N LYS A 85 27.86 -0.43 33.52
CA LYS A 85 28.03 -0.22 32.08
C LYS A 85 28.98 0.94 31.83
N ASP A 86 29.85 0.78 30.84
CA ASP A 86 30.69 1.84 30.29
C ASP A 86 29.86 3.12 30.12
N PRO A 87 30.23 4.25 30.78
CA PRO A 87 29.49 5.51 30.73
C PRO A 87 29.17 5.95 29.29
N GLU A 88 30.04 5.59 28.35
CA GLU A 88 29.86 5.87 26.93
C GLU A 88 28.67 5.10 26.31
N THR A 89 28.48 3.83 26.68
CA THR A 89 27.34 3.04 26.20
C THR A 89 26.01 3.59 26.72
N LEU A 90 25.97 4.08 27.96
CA LEU A 90 24.78 4.72 28.52
C LEU A 90 24.46 6.03 27.80
N ARG A 91 25.47 6.85 27.52
CA ARG A 91 25.34 8.09 26.76
C ARG A 91 24.78 7.82 25.35
N GLN A 92 25.31 6.83 24.65
CA GLN A 92 24.85 6.44 23.32
C GLN A 92 23.39 5.97 23.31
N VAL A 93 22.96 5.20 24.32
CA VAL A 93 21.56 4.77 24.44
C VAL A 93 20.64 5.98 24.67
N GLU A 94 21.05 6.95 25.47
CA GLU A 94 20.25 8.14 25.74
C GLU A 94 20.18 9.07 24.52
N GLU A 95 21.29 9.26 23.81
CA GLU A 95 21.30 10.00 22.53
C GLU A 95 20.39 9.34 21.48
N LEU A 96 20.42 8.01 21.37
CA LEU A 96 19.53 7.29 20.48
C LEU A 96 18.06 7.46 20.87
N ARG A 97 17.74 7.45 22.16
CA ARG A 97 16.37 7.69 22.66
C ARG A 97 15.88 9.08 22.28
N GLN A 98 16.72 10.10 22.46
CA GLN A 98 16.39 11.48 22.07
C GLN A 98 16.12 11.58 20.57
N ARG A 99 17.01 11.05 19.73
CA ARG A 99 16.82 11.05 18.27
C ARG A 99 15.56 10.31 17.83
N VAL A 100 15.25 9.18 18.46
CA VAL A 100 14.01 8.43 18.17
C VAL A 100 12.79 9.24 18.57
N SER A 101 12.83 9.96 19.69
CA SER A 101 11.73 10.84 20.11
C SER A 101 11.52 12.01 19.14
N GLU A 102 12.59 12.65 18.70
CA GLU A 102 12.55 13.76 17.72
C GLU A 102 11.96 13.29 16.39
N LEU A 103 12.50 12.18 15.84
CA LEU A 103 11.99 11.59 14.59
C LEU A 103 10.52 11.18 14.70
N HIS A 104 10.08 10.70 15.87
CA HIS A 104 8.68 10.36 16.08
C HIS A 104 7.77 11.59 16.00
N GLU A 105 8.20 12.72 16.55
CA GLU A 105 7.43 13.96 16.52
C GLU A 105 7.41 14.58 15.13
N GLU A 106 8.55 14.67 14.45
CA GLU A 106 8.63 15.10 13.04
C GLU A 106 7.73 14.24 12.14
N SER A 107 7.73 12.92 12.36
CA SER A 107 6.88 11.99 11.62
C SER A 107 5.39 12.22 11.90
N ARG A 108 5.02 12.62 13.13
CA ARG A 108 3.64 12.96 13.49
C ARG A 108 3.21 14.24 12.81
N GLU A 109 4.04 15.28 12.84
CA GLU A 109 3.78 16.55 12.16
C GLU A 109 3.65 16.38 10.66
N LEU A 110 4.54 15.59 10.03
CA LEU A 110 4.48 15.32 8.61
C LEU A 110 3.19 14.59 8.21
N ARG A 111 2.75 13.59 9.00
CA ARG A 111 1.46 12.92 8.79
C ARG A 111 0.30 13.90 8.85
N HIS A 112 0.28 14.76 9.86
CA HIS A 112 -0.77 15.79 9.99
C HIS A 112 -0.78 16.77 8.81
N ALA A 113 0.40 17.21 8.34
CA ALA A 113 0.51 18.10 7.19
C ALA A 113 -0.01 17.43 5.91
N VAL A 114 0.37 16.17 5.67
CA VAL A 114 -0.12 15.38 4.53
C VAL A 114 -1.64 15.21 4.59
N ASP A 115 -2.18 14.78 5.73
CA ASP A 115 -3.62 14.58 5.90
C ASP A 115 -4.41 15.87 5.66
N THR A 116 -3.90 16.99 6.17
CA THR A 116 -4.53 18.31 5.97
C THR A 116 -4.51 18.70 4.49
N SER A 117 -3.35 18.58 3.83
CA SER A 117 -3.22 18.90 2.39
C SER A 117 -4.11 18.01 1.52
N LEU A 118 -4.25 16.73 1.88
CA LEU A 118 -5.11 15.79 1.18
C LEU A 118 -6.58 16.15 1.35
N GLN A 119 -7.01 16.50 2.57
CA GLN A 119 -8.38 16.94 2.82
C GLN A 119 -8.72 18.22 2.04
N GLU A 120 -7.80 19.18 1.97
CA GLU A 120 -7.99 20.39 1.17
C GLU A 120 -8.10 20.09 -0.32
N ALA A 121 -7.22 19.23 -0.85
CA ALA A 121 -7.25 18.81 -2.25
C ALA A 121 -8.56 18.08 -2.59
N MET A 122 -9.03 17.19 -1.71
CA MET A 122 -10.30 16.50 -1.87
C MET A 122 -11.49 17.47 -1.92
N LYS A 123 -11.54 18.44 -1.00
CA LYS A 123 -12.59 19.48 -1.00
C LYS A 123 -12.58 20.30 -2.27
N TYR A 124 -11.40 20.72 -2.73
CA TYR A 124 -11.27 21.47 -3.98
C TYR A 124 -11.76 20.66 -5.19
N GLN A 125 -11.41 19.38 -5.26
CA GLN A 125 -11.86 18.47 -6.31
C GLN A 125 -13.39 18.26 -6.27
N GLU A 126 -13.97 18.09 -5.09
CA GLU A 126 -15.42 17.94 -4.90
C GLU A 126 -16.17 19.21 -5.34
N GLU A 127 -15.68 20.40 -4.95
CA GLU A 127 -16.26 21.66 -5.38
C GLU A 127 -16.17 21.88 -6.90
N ALA A 128 -15.02 21.53 -7.50
CA ALA A 128 -14.84 21.62 -8.94
C ALA A 128 -15.80 20.67 -9.69
N ALA A 129 -15.93 19.42 -9.22
CA ALA A 129 -16.87 18.45 -9.75
C ALA A 129 -18.31 18.92 -9.63
N ARG A 130 -18.69 19.47 -8.46
CA ARG A 130 -20.03 20.00 -8.21
C ARG A 130 -20.36 21.19 -9.12
N LYS A 131 -19.42 22.10 -9.35
CA LYS A 131 -19.58 23.22 -10.29
C LYS A 131 -19.79 22.70 -11.72
N GLN A 132 -19.04 21.69 -12.14
CA GLN A 132 -19.19 21.06 -13.45
C GLN A 132 -20.56 20.38 -13.60
N GLU A 133 -20.98 19.60 -12.60
CA GLU A 133 -22.29 18.94 -12.57
C GLU A 133 -23.42 19.96 -12.70
N THR A 134 -23.34 21.05 -11.94
CA THR A 134 -24.36 22.12 -11.97
C THR A 134 -24.42 22.79 -13.35
N SER A 135 -23.27 23.04 -13.98
CA SER A 135 -23.20 23.57 -15.35
C SER A 135 -23.82 22.62 -16.38
N LEU A 136 -23.50 21.32 -16.29
CA LEU A 136 -24.07 20.29 -17.16
C LEU A 136 -25.58 20.17 -16.97
N TYR A 137 -26.06 20.24 -15.73
CA TYR A 137 -27.49 20.23 -15.41
C TYR A 137 -28.24 21.38 -16.10
N HIS A 138 -27.70 22.61 -16.03
CA HIS A 138 -28.28 23.75 -16.74
C HIS A 138 -28.25 23.58 -18.27
N LEU A 139 -27.17 23.05 -18.84
CA LEU A 139 -27.06 22.80 -20.28
C LEU A 139 -28.07 21.77 -20.77
N ILE A 140 -28.25 20.67 -20.02
CA ILE A 140 -29.25 19.64 -20.31
C ILE A 140 -30.65 20.26 -20.25
N GLY A 141 -30.94 21.05 -19.21
CA GLY A 141 -32.20 21.78 -19.11
C GLY A 141 -32.49 22.65 -20.33
N GLY A 142 -31.51 23.46 -20.77
CA GLY A 142 -31.63 24.30 -21.96
C GLY A 142 -31.84 23.50 -23.26
N LYS A 143 -31.11 22.39 -23.44
CA LYS A 143 -31.31 21.51 -24.59
C LYS A 143 -32.68 20.85 -24.59
N ASN A 144 -33.19 20.43 -23.43
CA ASN A 144 -34.53 19.86 -23.31
C ASN A 144 -35.60 20.89 -23.70
N GLU A 145 -35.42 22.15 -23.34
CA GLU A 145 -36.35 23.21 -23.75
C GLU A 145 -36.33 23.44 -25.28
N GLN A 146 -35.14 23.43 -25.89
CA GLN A 146 -35.01 23.49 -27.34
C GLN A 146 -35.65 22.28 -28.04
N ILE A 147 -35.53 21.07 -27.46
CA ILE A 147 -36.18 19.87 -27.98
C ILE A 147 -37.71 20.06 -27.97
N LYS A 148 -38.30 20.53 -26.85
CA LYS A 148 -39.74 20.81 -26.78
C LYS A 148 -40.20 21.82 -27.83
N GLU A 149 -39.43 22.89 -28.06
CA GLU A 149 -39.77 23.87 -29.11
C GLU A 149 -39.72 23.25 -30.51
N ARG A 150 -38.71 22.43 -30.80
CA ARG A 150 -38.59 21.73 -32.07
C ARG A 150 -39.72 20.72 -32.27
N ASP A 151 -40.09 19.98 -31.24
CA ASP A 151 -41.18 19.00 -31.28
C ASP A 151 -42.51 19.69 -31.58
N LYS A 152 -42.82 20.82 -30.92
CA LYS A 152 -43.99 21.65 -31.24
C LYS A 152 -43.98 22.11 -32.70
N LYS A 153 -42.81 22.52 -33.22
CA LYS A 153 -42.72 22.96 -34.61
C LYS A 153 -42.92 21.81 -35.60
N ILE A 154 -42.43 20.62 -35.28
CA ILE A 154 -42.66 19.41 -36.05
C ILE A 154 -44.16 19.11 -36.09
N GLU A 155 -44.84 19.11 -34.95
CA GLU A 155 -46.30 18.87 -34.88
C GLU A 155 -47.10 19.86 -35.75
N GLU A 156 -46.74 21.15 -35.72
CA GLU A 156 -47.36 22.19 -36.54
C GLU A 156 -47.17 21.92 -38.05
N LEU A 157 -45.93 21.64 -38.47
CA LEU A 157 -45.61 21.35 -39.87
C LEU A 157 -46.26 20.05 -40.35
N GLU A 158 -46.32 19.02 -39.52
CA GLU A 158 -47.06 17.79 -39.82
C GLU A 158 -48.56 18.06 -40.00
N GLY A 159 -49.13 18.96 -39.19
CA GLY A 159 -50.50 19.44 -39.36
C GLY A 159 -50.72 20.08 -40.72
N GLN A 160 -49.85 21.02 -41.11
CA GLN A 160 -49.91 21.68 -42.42
C GLN A 160 -49.77 20.69 -43.58
N LEU A 161 -48.85 19.72 -43.48
CA LEU A 161 -48.67 18.66 -44.48
C LEU A 161 -49.91 17.78 -44.61
N ARG A 162 -50.62 17.48 -43.51
CA ARG A 162 -51.88 16.72 -43.55
C ARG A 162 -52.97 17.48 -44.31
N GLU A 163 -53.12 18.78 -44.07
CA GLU A 163 -54.12 19.59 -44.77
C GLU A 163 -53.79 19.74 -46.26
N LEU A 164 -52.54 20.05 -46.61
CA LEU A 164 -52.11 20.12 -48.01
C LEU A 164 -52.32 18.79 -48.76
N LYS A 165 -52.12 17.65 -48.09
CA LYS A 165 -52.43 16.33 -48.68
C LYS A 165 -53.92 16.15 -48.96
N LYS A 166 -54.79 16.56 -48.03
CA LYS A 166 -56.25 16.52 -48.23
C LYS A 166 -56.67 17.43 -49.39
N GLU A 167 -56.09 18.63 -49.47
CA GLU A 167 -56.34 19.55 -50.58
C GLU A 167 -55.90 18.96 -51.91
N GLN A 168 -54.71 18.34 -51.99
CA GLN A 168 -54.27 17.62 -53.19
C GLN A 168 -55.22 16.48 -53.56
N GLU A 169 -55.67 15.66 -52.60
CA GLU A 169 -56.63 14.58 -52.85
C GLU A 169 -57.98 15.11 -53.36
N GLN A 170 -58.44 16.24 -52.83
CA GLN A 170 -59.67 16.88 -53.30
C GLN A 170 -59.51 17.48 -54.70
N ILE A 171 -58.36 18.08 -55.01
CA ILE A 171 -58.05 18.58 -56.36
C ILE A 171 -57.99 17.41 -57.34
N TYR A 172 -57.30 16.32 -56.99
CA TYR A 172 -57.22 15.11 -57.81
C TYR A 172 -58.60 14.50 -58.08
N LYS A 173 -59.48 14.44 -57.07
CA LYS A 173 -60.88 14.01 -57.25
C LYS A 173 -61.72 14.95 -58.11
N LYS A 174 -61.40 16.25 -58.16
CA LYS A 174 -62.10 17.26 -58.97
C LYS A 174 -61.57 17.39 -60.40
N THR A 175 -60.35 16.94 -60.68
CA THR A 175 -59.70 17.00 -62.00
C THR A 175 -59.62 15.66 -62.71
N ALA A 176 -60.19 14.58 -62.16
CA ALA A 176 -60.25 13.28 -62.81
C ALA A 176 -61.04 13.35 -64.14
N PRO A 177 -60.42 13.09 -65.31
CA PRO A 177 -61.16 12.66 -66.48
C PRO A 177 -61.57 11.20 -66.27
N GLU A 178 -62.80 10.85 -66.64
CA GLU A 178 -63.13 9.45 -66.91
C GLU A 178 -62.27 8.99 -68.09
N GLU A 179 -61.37 8.03 -67.89
CA GLU A 179 -60.99 7.13 -68.97
C GLU A 179 -60.54 5.76 -68.48
N LYS A 180 -60.97 4.78 -69.28
CA LYS A 180 -60.88 3.33 -69.12
C LYS A 180 -59.45 2.80 -69.21
N ASP A 181 -59.29 1.61 -68.66
CA ASP A 181 -58.38 0.52 -69.06
C ASP A 181 -57.23 0.88 -70.01
N ARG A 182 -55.99 0.70 -69.54
CA ARG A 182 -54.98 -0.10 -70.28
C ARG A 182 -53.76 -0.42 -69.44
N GLU A 183 -53.35 -1.67 -69.62
CA GLU A 183 -52.15 -2.31 -69.12
C GLU A 183 -50.86 -1.61 -69.58
N GLU A 184 -49.85 -1.81 -68.73
CA GLU A 184 -48.41 -1.86 -68.97
C GLU A 184 -47.83 -1.15 -70.20
N THR A 185 -46.92 -0.22 -69.92
CA THR A 185 -45.66 -0.13 -70.67
C THR A 185 -44.63 0.58 -69.81
N GLY A 186 -43.60 -0.16 -69.39
CA GLY A 186 -42.52 0.39 -68.59
C GLY A 186 -41.65 1.35 -69.41
N HIS A 187 -41.18 2.42 -68.75
CA HIS A 187 -39.82 2.90 -68.94
C HIS A 187 -39.38 3.90 -67.86
N ARG A 188 -38.24 3.56 -67.24
CA ARG A 188 -37.18 4.44 -66.71
C ARG A 188 -37.48 5.31 -65.49
N ASP A 189 -37.28 4.70 -64.32
CA ASP A 189 -36.84 5.43 -63.13
C ASP A 189 -35.31 5.51 -63.09
N ALA A 190 -34.77 6.63 -63.58
CA ALA A 190 -33.46 7.09 -63.17
C ALA A 190 -33.60 7.69 -61.77
N GLN A 191 -33.32 6.90 -60.73
CA GLN A 191 -33.16 7.42 -59.37
C GLN A 191 -32.04 8.47 -59.33
N PRO A 192 -32.28 9.70 -58.84
CA PRO A 192 -31.19 10.55 -58.40
C PRO A 192 -30.63 9.90 -57.14
N LYS A 193 -29.43 9.32 -57.24
CA LYS A 193 -28.66 8.83 -56.09
C LYS A 193 -28.48 10.01 -55.14
N LYS A 194 -29.29 10.06 -54.08
CA LYS A 194 -29.07 10.89 -52.90
C LYS A 194 -27.61 10.68 -52.50
N GLY A 195 -26.83 11.75 -52.59
CA GLY A 195 -25.45 11.77 -52.18
C GLY A 195 -25.35 11.19 -50.77
N ARG A 196 -24.66 10.05 -50.65
CA ARG A 196 -24.09 9.63 -49.37
C ARG A 196 -23.08 10.72 -49.01
N LEU A 197 -23.49 11.68 -48.21
CA LEU A 197 -22.55 12.39 -47.36
C LEU A 197 -21.84 11.31 -46.53
N PRO A 198 -20.51 11.19 -46.62
CA PRO A 198 -19.79 10.26 -45.75
C PRO A 198 -19.89 10.88 -44.36
N CYS A 199 -20.86 10.41 -43.56
CA CYS A 199 -20.84 10.65 -42.14
C CYS A 199 -19.49 10.14 -41.66
N LEU A 200 -18.65 11.09 -41.27
CA LEU A 200 -17.35 10.93 -40.65
C LEU A 200 -17.51 10.09 -39.39
N PHE A 201 -17.60 8.77 -39.55
CA PHE A 201 -17.19 7.83 -38.51
C PHE A 201 -15.67 7.94 -38.43
N ARG A 202 -15.17 9.06 -37.90
CA ARG A 202 -13.87 9.06 -37.25
C ARG A 202 -13.99 8.03 -36.14
N ARG A 203 -13.39 6.86 -36.39
CA ARG A 203 -13.11 5.85 -35.37
C ARG A 203 -12.23 6.53 -34.34
N ASP A 204 -12.86 7.14 -33.34
CA ASP A 204 -12.17 7.71 -32.21
C ASP A 204 -11.42 6.56 -31.50
N PRO A 205 -10.08 6.57 -31.50
CA PRO A 205 -9.28 5.51 -30.89
C PRO A 205 -9.65 5.29 -29.42
N ALA A 206 -10.04 6.36 -28.71
CA ALA A 206 -10.47 6.29 -27.32
C ALA A 206 -11.79 5.53 -27.17
N ARG A 207 -12.77 5.75 -28.07
CA ARG A 207 -14.05 5.02 -28.05
C ARG A 207 -13.87 3.53 -28.32
N ILE A 208 -12.91 3.16 -29.17
CA ILE A 208 -12.58 1.77 -29.45
C ILE A 208 -11.94 1.13 -28.22
N PHE A 209 -11.02 1.83 -27.57
CA PHE A 209 -10.36 1.37 -26.35
C PHE A 209 -11.35 1.12 -25.20
N ILE A 210 -12.24 2.09 -24.95
CA ILE A 210 -13.26 2.01 -23.90
C ILE A 210 -14.13 0.75 -24.07
N ARG A 211 -14.70 0.56 -25.27
CA ARG A 211 -15.56 -0.59 -25.56
C ARG A 211 -14.84 -1.93 -25.45
N ARG A 212 -13.57 -1.98 -25.84
CA ARG A 212 -12.84 -3.25 -25.96
C ARG A 212 -12.24 -3.72 -24.65
N TYR A 213 -11.80 -2.80 -23.79
CA TYR A 213 -11.06 -3.13 -22.57
C TYR A 213 -11.75 -2.65 -21.29
N LEU A 214 -12.32 -1.44 -21.27
CA LEU A 214 -12.89 -0.87 -20.04
C LEU A 214 -14.32 -1.35 -19.75
N GLU A 215 -15.16 -1.46 -20.78
CA GLU A 215 -16.53 -2.00 -20.68
C GLU A 215 -16.55 -3.54 -20.54
N ASN A 216 -15.43 -4.21 -20.80
CA ASN A 216 -15.35 -5.67 -20.73
C ASN A 216 -15.15 -6.15 -19.28
N GLU A 217 -16.05 -7.02 -18.81
CA GLU A 217 -16.02 -7.60 -17.46
C GLU A 217 -14.95 -8.67 -17.27
N ALA A 218 -14.39 -9.22 -18.36
CA ALA A 218 -13.32 -10.21 -18.28
C ALA A 218 -12.02 -9.64 -17.68
N TYR A 219 -11.85 -8.32 -17.71
CA TYR A 219 -10.70 -7.64 -17.14
C TYR A 219 -10.98 -7.15 -15.72
N THR A 220 -10.04 -7.39 -14.82
CA THR A 220 -10.05 -6.83 -13.47
C THR A 220 -9.74 -5.32 -13.50
N GLN A 221 -10.09 -4.63 -12.42
CA GLN A 221 -9.82 -3.20 -12.30
C GLN A 221 -8.32 -2.86 -12.43
N GLU A 222 -7.45 -3.69 -11.83
CA GLU A 222 -6.00 -3.53 -11.91
C GLU A 222 -5.46 -3.69 -13.35
N GLN A 223 -6.02 -4.63 -14.12
CA GLN A 223 -5.68 -4.80 -15.53
C GLN A 223 -6.17 -3.61 -16.38
N LYS A 224 -7.35 -3.05 -16.06
CA LYS A 224 -7.90 -1.86 -16.74
C LYS A 224 -7.02 -0.63 -16.50
N GLU A 225 -6.59 -0.39 -15.25
CA GLU A 225 -5.66 0.69 -14.91
C GLU A 225 -4.30 0.54 -15.58
N TYR A 226 -3.79 -0.69 -15.68
CA TYR A 226 -2.56 -0.98 -16.42
C TYR A 226 -2.70 -0.67 -17.93
N LEU A 227 -3.82 -1.04 -18.56
CA LEU A 227 -4.07 -0.73 -19.96
C LEU A 227 -4.22 0.78 -20.20
N ILE A 228 -4.84 1.52 -19.27
CA ILE A 228 -4.90 2.99 -19.34
C ILE A 228 -3.49 3.59 -19.32
N ARG A 229 -2.62 3.14 -18.41
CA ARG A 229 -1.20 3.57 -18.37
C ARG A 229 -0.48 3.29 -19.68
N CYS A 230 -0.69 2.14 -20.30
CA CYS A 230 -0.08 1.84 -21.60
C CYS A 230 -0.51 2.81 -22.70
N LEU A 231 -1.77 3.27 -22.67
CA LEU A 231 -2.31 4.25 -23.62
C LEU A 231 -1.70 5.65 -23.37
N GLU A 232 -1.51 6.03 -22.10
CA GLU A 232 -0.82 7.27 -21.70
C GLU A 232 0.66 7.28 -22.12
N GLU A 233 1.31 6.12 -22.04
CA GLU A 233 2.69 5.90 -22.50
C GLU A 233 2.82 5.80 -24.04
N GLY A 234 1.70 5.89 -24.76
CA GLY A 234 1.66 6.04 -26.22
C GLY A 234 1.43 4.76 -27.02
N ASP A 235 1.09 3.63 -26.39
CA ASP A 235 0.72 2.43 -27.14
C ASP A 235 -0.65 2.57 -27.79
N THR A 236 -0.76 2.17 -29.06
CA THR A 236 -2.04 2.20 -29.76
C THR A 236 -2.91 1.00 -29.35
N ALA A 237 -4.23 1.16 -29.38
CA ALA A 237 -5.17 0.08 -29.05
C ALA A 237 -4.96 -1.22 -29.85
N LYS A 238 -4.33 -1.15 -31.03
CA LYS A 238 -3.94 -2.31 -31.85
C LYS A 238 -2.70 -3.04 -31.33
N GLU A 239 -1.73 -2.31 -30.81
CA GLU A 239 -0.51 -2.89 -30.23
C GLU A 239 -0.83 -3.59 -28.91
N MET A 240 -1.78 -3.02 -28.18
CA MET A 240 -2.29 -3.57 -26.93
C MET A 240 -2.92 -4.94 -27.10
N GLU A 241 -3.49 -5.27 -28.26
CA GLU A 241 -4.10 -6.60 -28.52
C GLU A 241 -3.10 -7.75 -28.36
N GLN A 242 -1.79 -7.50 -28.48
CA GLN A 242 -0.77 -8.54 -28.45
C GLN A 242 -0.41 -9.00 -27.02
N TYR A 243 -0.72 -8.18 -26.01
CA TYR A 243 -0.41 -8.48 -24.61
C TYR A 243 -1.60 -8.27 -23.66
N ALA A 244 -2.68 -7.64 -24.11
CA ALA A 244 -3.92 -7.50 -23.36
C ALA A 244 -4.74 -8.79 -23.36
N ILE A 245 -4.40 -9.71 -22.46
CA ILE A 245 -5.06 -11.00 -22.28
C ILE A 245 -5.74 -11.00 -20.89
N PRO A 246 -7.07 -11.13 -20.80
CA PRO A 246 -7.79 -11.05 -19.52
C PRO A 246 -7.36 -12.09 -18.48
N ALA A 247 -6.87 -13.25 -18.93
CA ALA A 247 -6.40 -14.33 -18.06
C ALA A 247 -5.00 -14.09 -17.44
N LEU A 248 -4.30 -13.02 -17.82
CA LEU A 248 -2.94 -12.71 -17.34
C LEU A 248 -2.95 -11.57 -16.33
N SER A 249 -2.13 -11.65 -15.27
CA SER A 249 -1.98 -10.51 -14.35
C SER A 249 -1.33 -9.30 -15.04
N ALA A 250 -1.53 -8.10 -14.49
CA ALA A 250 -0.94 -6.87 -15.02
C ALA A 250 0.60 -6.97 -15.14
N ASP A 251 1.27 -7.60 -14.16
CA ASP A 251 2.72 -7.85 -14.21
C ASP A 251 3.14 -8.77 -15.36
N MET A 252 2.35 -9.81 -15.64
CA MET A 252 2.61 -10.71 -16.78
C MET A 252 2.40 -9.98 -18.11
N MET A 253 1.39 -9.13 -18.21
CA MET A 253 1.13 -8.28 -19.38
C MET A 253 2.29 -7.30 -19.63
N GLU A 254 2.85 -6.71 -18.57
CA GLU A 254 4.02 -5.82 -18.67
C GLU A 254 5.29 -6.53 -19.12
N ARG A 255 5.51 -7.75 -18.65
CA ARG A 255 6.63 -8.58 -19.13
C ARG A 255 6.48 -8.91 -20.62
N LEU A 256 5.28 -9.27 -21.06
CA LEU A 256 4.99 -9.54 -22.48
C LEU A 256 5.18 -8.28 -23.33
N ARG A 257 4.67 -7.15 -22.87
CA ARG A 257 4.83 -5.84 -23.53
C ARG A 257 6.30 -5.50 -23.74
N LYS A 258 7.15 -5.66 -22.71
CA LYS A 258 8.60 -5.45 -22.82
C LYS A 258 9.27 -6.39 -23.82
N MET A 259 8.87 -7.66 -23.85
CA MET A 259 9.40 -8.63 -24.82
C MET A 259 9.03 -8.26 -26.25
N ILE A 260 7.78 -7.88 -26.49
CA ILE A 260 7.27 -7.48 -27.81
C ILE A 260 7.95 -6.18 -28.28
N LYS A 261 8.10 -5.19 -27.39
CA LYS A 261 8.82 -3.94 -27.70
C LYS A 261 10.29 -4.17 -28.03
N LYS A 262 10.95 -5.16 -27.42
CA LYS A 262 12.36 -5.52 -27.71
C LYS A 262 12.53 -6.23 -29.07
N GLN A 263 11.46 -6.80 -29.62
CA GLN A 263 11.46 -7.49 -30.92
C GLN A 263 11.10 -6.56 -32.10
N ARG A 264 10.77 -5.29 -31.83
CA ARG A 264 10.51 -4.24 -32.81
C ARG A 264 11.70 -3.32 -32.94
#